data_AF-A0A2Z6E8A4-F1
#
_entry.id   AF-A0A2Z6E8A4-F1
#
_cell.length_a   1.000
_cell.length_b   1.000
_cell.length_c   1.000
_cell.angle_alpha   90.00
_cell.angle_beta   90.00
_cell.angle_gamma   90.00
#
_symmetry.space_group_name_H-M   'P 1'
#
loop_
_entity.id
_entity.type
_entity.pdbx_description
1 polymer ?
#
loop_
_entity_poly.entity_id
_entity_poly.type
_entity_poly.pdbx_seq_one_letter_code
_entity_poly.pdbx_strand_id
1 'polypeptide(L)'
;MADYLEAWQCIGCGRIEAPQPCIGVCRDRKVLLVGKDEHERTLAEVAALRKALDEARARLGRFARARPHEGQWERSWLALQAELRHTLAWLEQATASTD
;
A
#
# COMPACT_ATOMS: atom_id res chain seq x y z
N MET A 1 -5.71 -12.29 6.42
CA MET A 1 -6.34 -11.53 7.52
C MET A 1 -5.31 -11.50 8.63
N ALA A 2 -4.80 -10.33 9.01
CA ALA A 2 -3.77 -10.26 10.05
C ALA A 2 -4.40 -10.70 11.38
N ASP A 3 -3.88 -11.78 11.94
CA ASP A 3 -4.31 -12.26 13.24
C ASP A 3 -3.76 -11.32 14.30
N TYR A 4 -4.65 -10.57 14.94
CA TYR A 4 -4.27 -9.65 16.00
C TYR A 4 -4.00 -10.43 17.28
N LEU A 5 -2.82 -10.21 17.85
CA LEU A 5 -2.48 -10.69 19.18
C LEU A 5 -2.90 -9.65 20.22
N GLU A 6 -3.71 -10.07 21.18
CA GLU A 6 -4.04 -9.22 22.34
C GLU A 6 -2.88 -9.21 23.34
N ALA A 7 -2.51 -8.03 23.81
CA ALA A 7 -1.52 -7.86 24.87
C ALA A 7 -1.90 -6.74 25.83
N TRP A 8 -1.27 -6.72 27.00
CA TRP A 8 -1.39 -5.61 27.96
C TRP A 8 -0.16 -4.71 27.88
N GLN A 9 -0.40 -3.42 27.67
CA GLN A 9 0.64 -2.39 27.61
C GLN A 9 0.51 -1.42 28.79
N CYS A 10 1.59 -1.21 29.55
CA CYS A 10 1.61 -0.12 30.53
C CYS A 10 1.52 1.23 29.80
N ILE A 11 0.56 2.08 30.20
CA ILE A 11 0.35 3.41 29.61
C ILE A 11 1.42 4.43 30.01
N GLY A 12 2.19 4.16 31.07
CA GLY A 12 3.26 5.02 31.55
C GLY A 12 4.61 4.77 30.88
N CYS A 13 5.08 3.52 30.89
CA CYS A 13 6.41 3.15 30.40
C CYS A 13 6.40 2.31 29.10
N GLY A 14 5.23 1.92 28.58
CA GLY A 14 5.11 1.17 27.32
C GLY A 14 5.44 -0.33 27.40
N ARG A 15 5.75 -0.87 28.58
CA ARG A 15 6.02 -2.30 28.81
C ARG A 15 4.87 -3.18 28.30
N ILE A 16 5.18 -4.19 27.49
CA ILE A 16 4.31 -5.32 27.12
C ILE A 16 4.69 -6.50 28.02
N GLU A 17 3.73 -7.22 28.63
CA GLU A 17 3.97 -8.29 29.62
C GLU A 17 5.17 -9.21 29.28
N ALA A 18 6.30 -8.89 29.89
CA ALA A 18 7.57 -9.61 29.90
C ALA A 18 8.20 -9.37 31.30
N PRO A 19 9.11 -10.22 31.80
CA PRO A 19 9.43 -10.39 33.22
C PRO A 19 10.36 -9.29 33.80
N GLN A 20 10.29 -8.07 33.28
CA GLN A 20 10.97 -6.94 33.89
C GLN A 20 10.12 -6.39 35.06
N PRO A 21 10.73 -6.11 36.23
CA PRO A 21 9.99 -5.70 37.42
C PRO A 21 9.30 -4.35 37.21
N CYS A 22 7.97 -4.35 37.36
CA CYS A 22 7.16 -3.14 37.35
C CYS A 22 7.28 -2.42 38.70
N ILE A 23 7.59 -1.12 38.68
CA ILE A 23 7.68 -0.27 39.90
C ILE A 23 6.31 0.14 40.47
N GLY A 24 5.21 -0.48 40.01
CA GLY A 24 3.88 -0.36 40.63
C GLY A 24 3.08 0.92 40.36
N VAL A 25 3.57 1.82 39.49
CA VAL A 25 2.89 3.09 39.16
C VAL A 25 2.11 3.04 37.84
N CYS A 26 2.22 1.93 37.11
CA CYS A 26 1.62 1.72 35.79
C CYS A 26 0.14 1.34 35.88
N ARG A 27 -0.68 1.91 35.00
CA ARG A 27 -1.97 1.33 34.58
C ARG A 27 -1.78 0.64 33.23
N ASP A 28 -2.42 -0.49 33.03
CA ASP A 28 -2.33 -1.23 31.77
C ASP A 28 -3.55 -0.95 30.89
N ARG A 29 -3.34 -0.99 29.58
CA ARG A 29 -4.42 -0.99 28.58
C ARG A 29 -4.24 -2.20 27.68
N LYS A 30 -5.37 -2.74 27.22
CA LYS A 30 -5.38 -3.76 26.17
C LYS A 30 -4.92 -3.12 24.86
N VAL A 31 -3.99 -3.78 24.17
CA VAL A 31 -3.50 -3.40 22.84
C VAL A 31 -3.60 -4.59 21.89
N LEU A 32 -3.64 -4.30 20.60
CA LEU A 32 -3.55 -5.29 19.54
C LEU A 32 -2.18 -5.17 18.88
N LEU A 33 -1.49 -6.29 18.77
CA LEU A 33 -0.20 -6.41 18.13
C LEU A 33 -0.35 -7.23 16.86
N VAL A 34 0.53 -6.98 15.89
CA VAL A 34 0.69 -7.78 14.68
C VAL A 34 2.12 -8.28 14.61
N GLY A 35 2.34 -9.43 13.97
CA GLY A 35 3.68 -9.94 13.73
C GLY A 35 4.51 -8.93 12.92
N LYS A 36 5.77 -8.74 13.30
CA LYS A 36 6.68 -7.80 12.62
C LYS A 36 6.77 -8.11 11.12
N ASP A 37 7.03 -9.36 10.77
CA ASP A 37 7.26 -9.76 9.38
C ASP A 37 6.00 -9.59 8.52
N GLU A 38 4.82 -9.88 9.10
CA GLU A 38 3.55 -9.62 8.43
C GLU A 38 3.32 -8.13 8.21
N HIS A 39 3.57 -7.31 9.24
CA HIS A 39 3.48 -5.86 9.13
C HIS A 39 4.41 -5.30 8.05
N GLU A 40 5.67 -5.72 8.03
CA GLU A 40 6.66 -5.30 7.03
C GLU A 40 6.28 -5.75 5.62
N ARG A 41 5.78 -6.98 5.45
CA ARG A 41 5.26 -7.48 4.18
C ARG A 41 4.09 -6.62 3.68
N THR A 42 3.09 -6.37 4.52
CA THR A 42 1.94 -5.52 4.15
C THR A 42 2.37 -4.09 3.82
N LEU A 43 3.33 -3.52 4.54
CA LEU A 43 3.87 -2.20 4.20
C LEU A 43 4.55 -2.19 2.83
N ALA A 44 5.31 -3.24 2.49
CA ALA A 44 5.95 -3.38 1.19
C ALA A 44 4.91 -3.52 0.06
N GLU A 45 3.87 -4.32 0.26
CA GLU A 45 2.74 -4.47 -0.68
C GLU A 45 2.02 -3.13 -0.89
N VAL A 46 1.71 -2.40 0.18
CA VAL A 46 1.09 -1.06 0.10
C VAL A 46 1.99 -0.08 -0.65
N ALA A 47 3.31 -0.12 -0.42
CA ALA A 47 4.25 0.73 -1.15
C ALA A 47 4.28 0.40 -2.65
N ALA A 48 4.25 -0.89 -3.01
CA ALA A 48 4.19 -1.33 -4.40
C ALA A 48 2.88 -0.89 -5.09
N LEU A 49 1.73 -1.06 -4.43
CA LEU A 49 0.43 -0.61 -4.93
C LEU A 49 0.33 0.91 -5.07
N ARG A 50 0.91 1.68 -4.14
CA ARG A 50 0.97 3.15 -4.26
C ARG A 50 1.81 3.58 -5.46
N LYS A 51 2.99 2.99 -5.64
CA LYS A 51 3.82 3.23 -6.82
C LYS A 51 3.05 2.90 -8.10
N ALA A 52 2.30 1.80 -8.10
CA ALA A 52 1.46 1.39 -9.20
C ALA A 52 0.39 2.40 -9.59
N LEU A 53 -0.33 2.88 -8.58
CA LEU A 53 -1.35 3.90 -8.74
C LEU A 53 -0.77 5.21 -9.26
N ASP A 54 0.40 5.62 -8.75
CA ASP A 54 1.08 6.83 -9.20
C ASP A 54 1.51 6.77 -10.66
N GLU A 55 2.06 5.64 -11.10
CA GLU A 55 2.42 5.43 -12.50
C GLU A 55 1.19 5.46 -13.41
N ALA A 56 0.12 4.75 -13.03
CA ALA A 56 -1.13 4.76 -13.79
C ALA A 56 -1.74 6.16 -13.88
N ARG A 57 -1.75 6.91 -12.76
CA ARG A 57 -2.21 8.30 -12.70
C ARG A 57 -1.40 9.22 -13.61
N ALA A 58 -0.08 9.06 -13.66
CA ALA A 58 0.78 9.86 -14.53
C ALA A 58 0.44 9.63 -16.01
N ARG A 59 0.26 8.36 -16.41
CA ARG A 59 -0.13 7.97 -17.78
C ARG A 59 -1.49 8.54 -18.18
N LEU A 60 -2.50 8.36 -17.33
CA LEU A 60 -3.85 8.95 -17.53
C LEU A 60 -3.80 10.48 -17.61
N GLY A 61 -3.00 11.12 -16.76
CA GLY A 61 -2.82 12.56 -16.75
C GLY A 61 -2.25 13.12 -18.05
N ARG A 62 -1.35 12.39 -18.73
CA ARG A 62 -0.85 12.78 -20.06
C ARG A 62 -1.98 12.86 -21.07
N PHE A 63 -2.86 11.85 -21.08
CA PHE A 63 -4.00 11.84 -21.99
C PHE A 63 -5.01 12.93 -21.70
N ALA A 64 -5.38 13.12 -20.43
CA ALA A 64 -6.32 14.17 -20.04
C ALA A 64 -5.89 15.58 -20.48
N ARG A 65 -4.58 15.78 -20.69
CA ARG A 65 -4.00 17.04 -21.16
C ARG A 65 -3.61 17.04 -22.64
N ALA A 66 -3.67 15.89 -23.33
CA ALA A 66 -3.26 15.77 -24.71
C ALA A 66 -4.22 16.54 -25.64
N ARG A 67 -3.66 17.39 -26.48
CA ARG A 67 -4.37 18.11 -27.55
C ARG A 67 -3.76 17.66 -28.88
N PRO A 68 -4.31 16.61 -29.53
CA PRO A 68 -3.77 16.16 -30.81
C PRO A 68 -3.91 17.25 -31.86
N HIS A 69 -2.92 17.35 -32.75
CA HIS A 69 -3.02 18.19 -33.93
C HIS A 69 -4.14 17.68 -34.84
N GLU A 70 -4.66 18.57 -35.70
CA GLU A 70 -5.64 18.19 -36.71
C GLU A 70 -5.12 17.03 -37.57
N GLY A 71 -5.98 16.03 -37.80
CA GLY A 71 -5.63 14.80 -38.51
C GLY A 71 -4.76 13.79 -37.75
N GLN A 72 -4.27 14.11 -36.53
CA GLN A 72 -3.40 13.22 -35.74
C GLN A 72 -4.13 12.54 -34.56
N TRP A 73 -5.46 12.69 -34.47
CA TRP A 73 -6.24 12.15 -33.36
C TRP A 73 -6.16 10.62 -33.30
N GLU A 74 -6.20 9.93 -34.45
CA GLU A 74 -6.18 8.47 -34.53
C GLU A 74 -4.83 7.90 -34.09
N ARG A 75 -3.73 8.52 -34.53
CA ARG A 75 -2.38 8.16 -34.08
C ARG A 75 -2.23 8.35 -32.57
N SER A 76 -2.75 9.46 -32.03
CA SER A 76 -2.70 9.76 -30.59
C SER A 76 -3.55 8.77 -29.78
N TRP A 77 -4.70 8.38 -30.33
CA TRP A 77 -5.59 7.39 -29.75
C TRP A 77 -4.98 5.98 -29.71
N LEU A 78 -4.35 5.53 -30.80
CA LEU A 78 -3.68 4.23 -30.86
C LEU A 78 -2.48 4.16 -29.90
N ALA A 79 -1.69 5.23 -29.81
CA ALA A 79 -0.59 5.32 -28.85
C ALA A 79 -1.09 5.21 -27.40
N LEU A 80 -2.20 5.87 -27.09
CA LEU A 80 -2.85 5.75 -25.78
C LEU A 80 -3.33 4.33 -25.49
N GLN A 81 -4.03 3.69 -26.44
CA GLN A 81 -4.52 2.33 -26.23
C GLN A 81 -3.37 1.36 -25.95
N ALA A 82 -2.24 1.49 -26.66
CA ALA A 82 -1.07 0.66 -26.41
C ALA A 82 -0.51 0.88 -24.99
N GLU A 83 -0.39 2.13 -24.55
CA GLU A 83 0.09 2.48 -23.21
C GLU A 83 -0.86 2.01 -22.09
N LEU A 84 -2.17 2.12 -22.31
CA LEU A 84 -3.19 1.65 -21.37
C LEU A 84 -3.21 0.13 -21.26
N ARG A 85 -3.14 -0.60 -22.38
CA ARG A 85 -3.06 -2.08 -22.34
C ARG A 85 -1.85 -2.55 -21.54
N HIS A 86 -0.68 -1.93 -21.75
CA HIS A 86 0.51 -2.24 -20.97
C HIS A 86 0.32 -1.95 -19.48
N THR A 87 -0.33 -0.83 -19.14
CA THR A 87 -0.61 -0.46 -17.76
C THR A 87 -1.60 -1.43 -17.10
N LEU A 88 -2.66 -1.83 -17.81
CA LEU A 88 -3.65 -2.79 -17.31
C LEU A 88 -3.02 -4.16 -17.07
N ALA A 89 -2.24 -4.69 -18.03
CA ALA A 89 -1.55 -5.96 -17.88
C ALA A 89 -0.57 -5.95 -16.68
N TRP A 90 0.11 -4.82 -16.46
CA TRP A 90 1.00 -4.66 -15.32
C TRP A 90 0.25 -4.57 -13.99
N LEU A 91 -0.89 -3.86 -13.95
CA LEU A 91 -1.74 -3.79 -12.76
C LEU A 91 -2.32 -5.16 -12.41
N GLU A 92 -2.77 -5.93 -13.40
CA GLU A 92 -3.26 -7.30 -13.23
C GLU A 92 -2.20 -8.21 -12.58
N GLN A 93 -0.94 -8.11 -13.01
CA GLN A 93 0.18 -8.85 -12.41
C GLN A 93 0.47 -8.41 -10.97
N ALA A 94 0.41 -7.09 -10.71
CA ALA A 94 0.64 -6.54 -9.39
C ALA A 94 -0.46 -6.99 -8.40
N THR A 95 -1.71 -7.08 -8.85
CA THR A 95 -2.84 -7.56 -8.03
C THR A 95 -2.88 -9.08 -7.88
N ALA A 96 -2.47 -9.85 -8.91
CA ALA A 96 -2.45 -11.31 -8.85
C ALA A 96 -1.34 -11.87 -7.93
N SER A 97 -0.30 -11.07 -7.66
CA SER A 97 0.76 -11.43 -6.70
C SER A 97 0.34 -11.25 -5.23
N THR A 98 -0.91 -10.84 -4.99
CA THR A 98 -1.48 -10.56 -3.66
C THR A 98 -2.40 -11.69 -3.16
N ASP A 99 -2.71 -12.70 -4.01
CA ASP A 99 -3.46 -13.93 -3.66
C ASP A 99 -2.52 -15.11 -3.34
#